data_AF-A0A7W8FA62-F1
#
_entry.id   AF-A0A7W8FA62-F1
#
_cell.length_a   1.000
_cell.length_b   1.000
_cell.length_c   1.000
_cell.angle_alpha   90.00
_cell.angle_beta   90.00
_cell.angle_gamma   90.00
#
_symmetry.space_group_name_H-M   'P 1'
#
loop_
_entity.id
_entity.type
_entity.pdbx_description
1 polymer ?
#
loop_
_entity_poly.entity_id
_entity_poly.type
_entity_poly.pdbx_seq_one_letter_code
_entity_poly.pdbx_strand_id
1 'polypeptide(L)'
;MVKRDGTYYFMWSEDDTRGEDCHVAYATGPSPLGPWTERGTILSKRPEYGILGTGHHSVVNAPGTDDWYIVYHRFALNGPGGPGGDGTHREATVDRLEFAADGTIEPVVPTLESVRPVRR
;
A
#
# COMPACT_ATOMS: atom_id res chain seq x y z
N MET A 1 -9.78 -4.93 1.95
CA MET A 1 -9.97 -6.23 1.26
C MET A 1 -10.48 -5.97 -0.14
N VAL A 2 -9.94 -6.67 -1.14
CA VAL A 2 -10.39 -6.61 -2.54
C VAL A 2 -10.54 -8.01 -3.12
N LYS A 3 -11.27 -8.13 -4.24
CA LYS A 3 -11.43 -9.39 -4.98
C LYS A 3 -10.98 -9.18 -6.43
N ARG A 4 -10.14 -10.08 -6.93
CA ARG A 4 -9.67 -10.12 -8.32
C ARG A 4 -9.58 -11.59 -8.76
N ASP A 5 -10.12 -11.90 -9.94
CA ASP A 5 -10.09 -13.25 -10.54
C ASP A 5 -10.53 -14.39 -9.60
N GLY A 6 -11.54 -14.15 -8.77
CA GLY A 6 -12.07 -15.14 -7.83
C GLY A 6 -11.29 -15.25 -6.50
N THR A 7 -10.09 -14.68 -6.41
CA THR A 7 -9.29 -14.62 -5.18
C THR A 7 -9.62 -13.38 -4.35
N TYR A 8 -9.70 -13.55 -3.03
CA TYR A 8 -9.80 -12.45 -2.07
C TYR A 8 -8.43 -12.11 -1.51
N TYR A 9 -8.13 -10.82 -1.46
CA TYR A 9 -6.91 -10.24 -0.91
C TYR A 9 -7.27 -9.48 0.36
N PHE A 10 -6.89 -10.05 1.50
CA PHE A 10 -7.07 -9.45 2.81
C PHE A 10 -5.74 -8.82 3.25
N MET A 11 -5.77 -7.53 3.59
CA MET A 11 -4.57 -6.74 3.89
C MET A 11 -4.80 -6.00 5.20
N TRP A 12 -3.74 -5.82 5.99
CA TRP A 12 -3.77 -5.15 7.28
C TRP A 12 -2.47 -4.39 7.52
N SER A 13 -2.47 -3.48 8.49
CA SER A 13 -1.25 -2.82 8.94
C SER A 13 -0.64 -3.56 10.12
N GLU A 14 0.68 -3.67 10.10
CA GLU A 14 1.49 -4.22 11.19
C GLU A 14 2.33 -3.10 11.83
N ASP A 15 2.83 -3.38 13.04
CA ASP A 15 3.51 -2.45 13.95
C ASP A 15 2.66 -1.27 14.46
N ASP A 16 3.27 -0.43 15.30
CA ASP A 16 2.63 0.76 15.87
C ASP A 16 2.33 1.77 14.76
N THR A 17 1.07 2.20 14.65
CA THR A 17 0.62 3.22 13.67
C THR A 17 1.34 4.56 13.77
N ARG A 18 2.06 4.84 14.87
CA ARG A 18 2.87 6.04 15.09
C ARG A 18 4.37 5.80 14.90
N GLY A 19 4.78 4.55 14.71
CA GLY A 19 6.18 4.16 14.46
C GLY A 19 6.55 4.26 12.98
N GLU A 20 7.83 4.47 12.71
CA GLU A 20 8.35 4.50 11.34
C GLU A 20 8.28 3.14 10.64
N ASP A 21 8.16 2.06 11.42
CA ASP A 21 8.12 0.68 10.95
C ASP A 21 6.71 0.22 10.54
N CYS A 22 5.68 1.05 10.73
CA CYS A 22 4.33 0.69 10.28
C CYS A 22 4.34 0.35 8.79
N HIS A 23 3.81 -0.82 8.47
CA HIS A 23 3.85 -1.42 7.14
C HIS A 23 2.56 -2.20 6.85
N VAL A 24 2.38 -2.68 5.62
CA VAL A 24 1.18 -3.42 5.21
C VAL A 24 1.54 -4.85 4.83
N ALA A 25 0.88 -5.81 5.47
CA ALA A 25 0.94 -7.23 5.12
C ALA A 25 -0.37 -7.69 4.47
N TYR A 26 -0.32 -8.85 3.82
CA TYR A 26 -1.49 -9.42 3.18
C TYR A 26 -1.54 -10.95 3.19
N ALA A 27 -2.74 -11.46 2.96
CA ALA A 27 -3.08 -12.84 2.79
C ALA A 27 -4.09 -13.03 1.64
N THR A 28 -4.08 -14.21 1.04
CA THR A 28 -5.02 -14.60 -0.02
C THR A 28 -5.94 -15.71 0.43
N GLY A 29 -7.20 -15.72 -0.02
CA GLY A 29 -8.17 -16.77 0.30
C GLY A 29 -9.26 -16.95 -0.75
N PRO A 30 -9.96 -18.09 -0.75
CA PRO A 30 -11.01 -18.39 -1.74
C PRO A 30 -12.35 -17.73 -1.40
N SER A 31 -12.52 -17.21 -0.17
CA SER A 31 -13.75 -16.57 0.30
C SER A 31 -13.45 -15.34 1.16
N PRO A 32 -14.42 -14.43 1.39
CA PRO A 32 -14.26 -13.31 2.32
C PRO A 32 -14.00 -13.71 3.78
N LEU A 33 -14.20 -14.99 4.11
CA LEU A 33 -14.01 -15.55 5.46
C LEU A 33 -12.81 -16.52 5.52
N GLY A 34 -12.01 -16.61 4.45
CA GLY A 34 -10.87 -17.52 4.35
C GLY A 34 -11.23 -18.94 3.88
N PRO A 35 -10.39 -19.96 4.19
CA PRO A 35 -9.14 -19.85 4.95
C PRO A 35 -8.12 -18.93 4.27
N TRP A 36 -7.30 -18.26 5.07
CA TRP A 36 -6.30 -17.30 4.59
C TRP A 36 -4.92 -17.93 4.54
N THR A 37 -4.19 -17.65 3.46
CA THR A 37 -2.77 -17.97 3.31
C THR A 37 -2.00 -16.66 3.32
N GLU A 38 -1.19 -16.42 4.37
CA GLU A 38 -0.32 -15.26 4.45
C GLU A 38 0.70 -15.24 3.31
N ARG A 39 0.96 -14.04 2.79
CA ARG A 39 1.85 -13.79 1.66
C ARG A 39 2.97 -12.78 1.97
N GLY A 40 2.96 -12.21 3.17
CA GLY A 40 4.01 -11.29 3.66
C GLY A 40 3.67 -9.83 3.46
N THR A 41 4.70 -8.98 3.46
CA THR A 41 4.62 -7.52 3.39
C THR A 41 4.54 -7.03 1.94
N ILE A 42 3.63 -6.09 1.65
CA ILE A 42 3.46 -5.47 0.33
C ILE A 42 3.82 -3.99 0.29
N LEU A 43 3.90 -3.32 1.44
CA LEU A 43 4.25 -1.90 1.50
C LEU A 43 5.02 -1.64 2.78
N SER A 44 6.20 -1.05 2.65
CA SER A 44 7.07 -0.70 3.78
C SER A 44 7.78 0.63 3.53
N LYS A 45 8.43 1.14 4.57
CA LYS A 45 9.23 2.36 4.52
C LYS A 45 10.32 2.31 3.45
N ARG A 46 10.70 3.48 2.97
CA ARG A 46 11.78 3.68 2.00
C ARG A 46 12.70 4.83 2.49
N PRO A 47 13.55 4.54 3.50
CA PRO A 47 14.21 5.57 4.31
C PRO A 47 15.15 6.47 3.51
N GLU A 48 15.73 5.98 2.42
CA GLU A 48 16.62 6.76 1.56
C GLU A 48 15.91 7.91 0.82
N TYR A 49 14.56 7.95 0.88
CA TYR A 49 13.72 9.06 0.41
C TYR A 49 12.89 9.69 1.55
N GLY A 50 13.23 9.44 2.81
CA GLY A 50 12.50 9.96 3.96
C GLY A 50 11.07 9.43 4.12
N ILE A 51 10.70 8.39 3.35
CA ILE A 51 9.37 7.78 3.41
C ILE A 51 9.33 6.79 4.56
N LEU A 52 8.57 7.10 5.60
CA LEU A 52 8.46 6.34 6.85
C LEU A 52 6.99 6.12 7.25
N GLY A 53 6.71 5.10 8.07
CA GLY A 53 5.39 4.88 8.66
C GLY A 53 4.28 4.66 7.63
N THR A 54 4.51 3.76 6.67
CA THR A 54 3.60 3.49 5.55
C THR A 54 2.48 2.54 5.97
N GLY A 55 1.31 3.06 6.34
CA GLY A 55 0.23 2.25 6.92
C GLY A 55 -1.18 2.71 6.54
N HIS A 56 -2.17 2.07 7.16
CA HIS A 56 -3.62 2.29 7.03
C HIS A 56 -4.05 2.68 5.61
N HIS A 57 -4.32 1.65 4.82
CA HIS A 57 -4.47 1.78 3.39
C HIS A 57 -5.89 1.41 2.92
N SER A 58 -6.15 1.70 1.65
CA SER A 58 -7.25 1.18 0.85
C SER A 58 -6.72 0.82 -0.53
N VAL A 59 -7.29 -0.20 -1.16
CA VAL A 59 -6.93 -0.59 -2.52
C VAL A 59 -8.14 -0.37 -3.41
N VAL A 60 -7.92 0.27 -4.55
CA VAL A 60 -8.95 0.61 -5.54
C VAL A 60 -8.53 0.15 -6.94
N ASN A 61 -9.51 -0.21 -7.74
CA ASN A 61 -9.34 -0.53 -9.16
C ASN A 61 -9.90 0.63 -10.00
N ALA A 62 -9.20 0.99 -11.07
CA ALA A 62 -9.76 1.91 -12.06
C ALA A 62 -10.87 1.19 -12.84
N PRO A 63 -12.11 1.72 -12.87
CA PRO A 63 -13.26 1.01 -13.43
C PRO A 63 -13.06 0.51 -14.86
N GLY A 64 -13.37 -0.78 -15.10
CA GLY A 64 -13.28 -1.39 -16.42
C GLY A 64 -11.86 -1.73 -16.87
N THR A 65 -10.88 -1.62 -15.97
CA THR A 65 -9.47 -1.96 -16.23
C THR A 65 -8.97 -2.98 -15.21
N ASP A 66 -7.73 -3.43 -15.40
CA ASP A 66 -6.98 -4.14 -14.39
C ASP A 66 -5.86 -3.26 -13.80
N ASP A 67 -6.05 -1.94 -13.80
CA ASP A 67 -5.14 -1.01 -13.13
C ASP A 67 -5.58 -0.85 -11.67
N TRP A 68 -4.67 -1.16 -10.75
CA TRP A 68 -4.90 -1.11 -9.32
C TRP A 68 -3.97 -0.12 -8.62
N TYR A 69 -4.50 0.47 -7.56
CA TYR A 69 -3.83 1.51 -6.80
C TYR A 69 -4.02 1.27 -5.31
N ILE A 70 -2.97 1.52 -4.55
CA ILE A 70 -3.01 1.57 -3.09
C ILE A 70 -2.98 3.03 -2.67
N VAL A 71 -3.99 3.44 -1.90
CA VAL A 71 -4.06 4.72 -1.21
C VAL A 71 -3.67 4.46 0.23
N TYR A 72 -2.66 5.14 0.74
CA TYR A 72 -2.14 4.90 2.09
C TYR A 72 -1.61 6.20 2.68
N HIS A 73 -1.29 6.20 3.97
CA HIS A 73 -0.57 7.32 4.58
C HIS A 73 0.89 6.99 4.83
N ARG A 74 1.71 8.03 4.87
CA ARG A 74 3.09 8.03 5.37
C ARG A 74 3.31 9.24 6.28
N PHE A 75 4.43 9.30 7.00
CA PHE A 75 4.82 10.54 7.65
C PHE A 75 4.97 11.65 6.60
N ALA A 76 4.52 12.85 6.93
CA ALA A 76 4.57 13.98 6.00
C ALA A 76 6.02 14.25 5.56
N LEU A 77 6.19 14.65 4.29
CA LEU A 77 7.51 15.02 3.78
C LEU A 77 7.71 16.54 3.83
N ASN A 78 8.94 16.97 4.12
CA ASN A 78 9.36 18.37 4.03
C ASN A 78 10.21 18.56 2.77
N GLY A 79 9.53 18.59 1.62
CA GLY A 79 10.16 18.58 0.30
C GLY A 79 10.62 17.18 -0.15
N PRO A 80 11.08 17.05 -1.41
CA PRO A 80 11.47 15.75 -1.97
C PRO A 80 12.58 15.08 -1.15
N GLY A 81 12.30 13.91 -0.56
CA GLY A 81 13.30 13.14 0.17
C GLY A 81 13.56 13.57 1.62
N GLY A 82 12.93 14.65 2.10
CA GLY A 82 13.13 15.17 3.44
C GLY A 82 12.06 14.66 4.42
N PRO A 83 12.41 13.96 5.53
CA PRO A 83 11.44 13.65 6.57
C PRO A 83 10.92 14.95 7.20
N GLY A 84 9.61 15.08 7.34
CA GLY A 84 8.97 16.29 7.89
C GLY A 84 7.95 16.04 9.00
N GLY A 85 7.30 14.88 8.97
CA GLY A 85 6.26 14.49 9.90
C GLY A 85 6.65 13.35 10.83
N ASP A 86 5.64 12.82 11.51
CA ASP A 86 5.76 11.79 12.54
C ASP A 86 4.46 10.98 12.63
N GLY A 87 4.32 10.15 13.67
CA GLY A 87 3.14 9.33 13.92
C GLY A 87 1.80 10.07 14.01
N THR A 88 1.81 11.39 14.12
CA THR A 88 0.61 12.25 14.12
C THR A 88 0.55 13.22 12.93
N HIS A 89 1.67 13.55 12.33
CA HIS A 89 1.78 14.42 11.15
C HIS A 89 2.02 13.58 9.89
N ARG A 90 0.92 13.21 9.23
CA ARG A 90 0.90 12.25 8.12
C ARG A 90 0.26 12.85 6.88
N GLU A 91 0.64 12.35 5.72
CA GLU A 91 0.05 12.71 4.44
C GLU A 91 -0.50 11.47 3.73
N ALA A 92 -1.54 11.67 2.91
CA ALA A 92 -2.06 10.62 2.04
C ALA A 92 -1.30 10.63 0.71
N THR A 93 -1.00 9.46 0.18
CA THR A 93 -0.39 9.28 -1.14
C THR A 93 -1.00 8.08 -1.84
N VAL A 94 -0.75 7.96 -3.14
CA VAL A 94 -1.27 6.89 -3.99
C VAL A 94 -0.14 6.33 -4.83
N ASP A 95 0.01 5.02 -4.82
CA ASP A 95 0.96 4.31 -5.68
C ASP A 95 0.27 3.15 -6.41
N ARG A 96 0.90 2.67 -7.47
CA ARG A 96 0.41 1.54 -8.25
C ARG A 96 0.60 0.24 -7.47
N LEU A 97 -0.40 -0.63 -7.52
CA LEU A 97 -0.34 -1.98 -6.97
C LEU A 97 -0.45 -2.94 -8.15
N GLU A 98 0.51 -3.86 -8.25
CA GLU A 98 0.58 -4.79 -9.38
C GLU A 98 0.41 -6.23 -8.89
N PHE A 99 -0.33 -7.02 -9.66
CA PHE A 99 -0.48 -8.45 -9.42
C PHE A 99 0.48 -9.21 -10.34
N ALA A 100 1.28 -10.10 -9.76
CA ALA A 100 2.13 -11.02 -10.47
C ALA A 100 1.29 -12.04 -11.26
N ALA A 101 1.93 -12.75 -12.20
CA ALA A 101 1.26 -13.75 -13.03
C ALA A 101 0.68 -14.93 -12.22
N ASP A 102 1.22 -15.21 -11.04
CA ASP A 102 0.73 -16.25 -10.13
C ASP A 102 -0.39 -15.76 -9.18
N GLY A 103 -0.79 -14.49 -9.32
CA GLY A 103 -1.82 -13.86 -8.51
C GLY A 103 -1.34 -13.30 -7.17
N THR A 104 -0.04 -13.34 -6.86
CA THR A 104 0.52 -12.59 -5.72
C THR A 104 0.55 -11.08 -6.01
N ILE A 105 0.66 -10.26 -4.97
CA ILE A 105 0.88 -8.82 -5.09
C ILE A 105 2.38 -8.56 -5.06
N GLU A 106 2.88 -7.85 -6.07
CA GLU A 106 4.26 -7.38 -6.09
C GLU A 106 4.46 -6.29 -5.01
N PRO A 107 5.62 -6.24 -4.34
CA PRO A 107 5.90 -5.17 -3.38
C PRO A 107 5.70 -3.78 -4.01
N VAL A 108 4.81 -3.00 -3.41
CA VAL A 108 4.55 -1.62 -3.80
C VAL A 108 5.82 -0.81 -3.55
N VAL A 109 6.21 0.00 -4.52
CA VAL A 109 7.33 0.94 -4.40
C VAL A 109 6.78 2.33 -4.08
N PRO A 110 6.92 2.82 -2.83
CA PRO A 110 6.46 4.16 -2.46
C PRO A 110 7.16 5.24 -3.29
N THR A 111 6.40 6.14 -3.92
CA THR A 111 6.97 7.25 -4.70
C THR A 111 6.86 8.58 -3.98
N LEU A 112 7.75 9.53 -4.29
CA LEU A 112 7.68 10.88 -3.71
C LEU A 112 6.47 11.68 -4.22
N GLU A 113 6.07 11.46 -5.48
CA GLU A 113 5.16 12.34 -6.22
C GLU A 113 3.74 11.77 -6.37
N SER A 114 3.46 10.58 -5.84
CA SER A 114 2.21 9.83 -6.11
C SER A 114 2.07 9.48 -7.60
N VAL A 115 0.96 8.85 -7.98
CA VAL A 115 0.67 8.54 -9.38
C VAL A 115 0.39 9.81 -10.20
N ARG A 116 0.90 9.84 -11.43
CA ARG A 116 0.62 10.93 -12.38
C ARG A 116 -0.84 10.91 -12.83
N PRO A 117 -1.42 12.08 -13.18
CA PRO A 117 -2.76 12.16 -13.75
C PRO A 117 -2.90 11.26 -14.99
N VAL A 118 -3.93 10.42 -15.01
CA VAL A 118 -4.12 9.40 -16.05
C VAL A 118 -4.88 9.93 -17.29
N ARG A 119 -5.50 11.12 -17.20
CA ARG A 119 -6.07 11.95 -18.29
C ARG A 119 -6.51 13.32 -17.74
N ARG A 120 -6.62 14.33 -18.61
CA ARG A 120 -7.25 15.65 -18.33
C ARG A 120 -8.68 15.67 -18.82
#